data_AF-A0A812SU26-F1
#
_entry.id   AF-A0A812SU26-F1
#
_cell.length_a   1.000
_cell.length_b   1.000
_cell.length_c   1.000
_cell.angle_alpha   90.00
_cell.angle_beta   90.00
_cell.angle_gamma   90.00
#
_symmetry.space_group_name_H-M   'P 1'
#
loop_
_entity.id
_entity.type
_entity.pdbx_description
1 polymer ?
#
loop_
_entity_poly.entity_id
_entity_poly.type
_entity_poly.pdbx_seq_one_letter_code
_entity_poly.pdbx_strand_id
1 'polypeptide(L)'
;MALRQRMAVVSRMQPFRAGVGRCVQQRSFAFREDQPEMLFRVKGEGVEMAKLAGGVYLRTERRQVTFLEGMGPKSIDNCLKAVMLVNKFAEAKRNGESAGEAPWFHRVGFVPQLRKRDTTYWISMKVVGLQKPYTPYPAPEQDRLRVGRDTPIEKLAAAVNTCWMHRCAGERSEPLVCAMGPQSVSLAVKSIARCLKDMSEPSSQA
;
A
#
# COMPACT_ATOMS: atom_id res chain seq x y z
N MET A 1 40.59 -11.92 -6.78
CA MET A 1 40.54 -12.39 -5.39
C MET A 1 40.43 -11.18 -4.48
N ALA A 2 39.47 -11.21 -3.53
CA ALA A 2 39.42 -10.55 -2.20
C ALA A 2 39.75 -9.04 -2.07
N LEU A 3 39.13 -8.22 -1.21
CA LEU A 3 38.26 -8.46 -0.06
C LEU A 3 37.43 -7.16 0.19
N ARG A 4 36.11 -7.28 0.30
CA ARG A 4 35.20 -6.20 0.71
C ARG A 4 35.40 -5.90 2.20
N GLN A 5 35.79 -4.67 2.54
CA GLN A 5 35.72 -4.16 3.92
C GLN A 5 34.27 -3.72 4.22
N ARG A 6 33.61 -4.45 5.13
CA ARG A 6 32.34 -4.04 5.75
C ARG A 6 32.68 -3.27 7.03
N MET A 7 32.32 -1.99 7.08
CA MET A 7 32.32 -1.22 8.32
C MET A 7 31.17 -1.70 9.22
N ALA A 8 31.54 -2.29 10.37
CA ALA A 8 30.64 -2.47 11.49
C ALA A 8 30.67 -1.20 12.34
N VAL A 9 29.59 -0.44 12.37
CA VAL A 9 29.42 0.67 13.33
C VAL A 9 29.02 0.06 14.67
N VAL A 10 29.99 -0.11 15.55
CA VAL A 10 29.80 -0.50 16.95
C VAL A 10 29.43 0.76 17.74
N SER A 11 28.15 0.90 18.09
CA SER A 11 27.73 1.93 19.06
C SER A 11 27.86 1.40 20.47
N ARG A 12 28.73 2.04 21.26
CA ARG A 12 29.02 1.75 22.68
C ARG A 12 27.76 1.90 23.53
N MET A 13 27.42 0.87 24.31
CA MET A 13 26.52 0.98 25.47
C MET A 13 27.33 1.35 26.72
N GLN A 14 26.87 2.38 27.44
CA GLN A 14 27.22 2.58 28.86
C GLN A 14 26.26 1.77 29.76
N PRO A 15 26.70 1.30 30.93
CA PRO A 15 25.85 0.53 31.84
C PRO A 15 25.07 1.47 32.78
N PHE A 16 23.74 1.41 32.73
CA PHE A 16 22.88 1.93 33.79
C PHE A 16 22.41 0.79 34.70
N ARG A 17 22.52 1.04 36.01
CA ARG A 17 22.35 0.10 37.13
C ARG A 17 20.90 -0.37 37.33
N ALA A 18 20.80 -1.67 37.64
CA ALA A 18 19.89 -2.35 38.54
C ALA A 18 18.49 -1.75 38.82
N GLY A 19 17.49 -2.33 38.16
CA GLY A 19 16.10 -2.38 38.62
C GLY A 19 15.48 -3.66 38.05
N VAL A 20 14.85 -4.47 38.89
CA VAL A 20 14.22 -5.76 38.53
C VAL A 20 13.01 -5.50 37.63
N GLY A 21 13.26 -5.26 36.34
CA GLY A 21 12.27 -5.19 35.29
C GLY A 21 12.39 -6.45 34.45
N ARG A 22 11.27 -7.13 34.21
CA ARG A 22 11.18 -8.21 33.24
C ARG A 22 11.92 -7.80 31.98
N CYS A 23 12.94 -8.56 31.59
CA CYS A 23 13.66 -8.38 30.35
C CYS A 23 12.65 -8.59 29.21
N VAL A 24 12.00 -7.50 28.79
CA VAL A 24 11.25 -7.47 27.54
C VAL A 24 12.33 -7.69 26.50
N GLN A 25 12.40 -8.90 25.93
CA GLN A 25 13.23 -9.17 24.77
C GLN A 25 12.86 -8.12 23.72
N GLN A 26 13.67 -7.06 23.62
CA GLN A 26 13.65 -6.19 22.47
C GLN A 26 14.06 -7.08 21.30
N ARG A 27 13.05 -7.61 20.59
CA ARG A 27 13.27 -8.26 19.32
C ARG A 27 13.81 -7.18 18.40
N SER A 28 15.13 -7.13 18.26
CA SER A 28 15.79 -6.39 17.20
C SER A 28 15.38 -7.06 15.89
N PHE A 29 14.38 -6.48 15.23
CA PHE A 29 14.04 -6.83 13.86
C PHE A 29 15.15 -6.26 12.95
N ALA A 30 16.30 -6.93 12.94
CA ALA A 30 17.31 -6.69 11.93
C ALA A 30 16.82 -7.34 10.64
N PHE A 31 16.30 -6.53 9.70
CA PHE A 31 15.93 -7.01 8.38
C PHE A 31 17.17 -7.61 7.71
N ARG A 32 17.13 -8.92 7.44
CA ARG A 32 18.22 -9.61 6.76
C ARG A 32 18.19 -9.26 5.26
N GLU A 33 19.37 -9.07 4.67
CA GLU A 33 19.52 -8.78 3.23
C GLU A 33 19.19 -10.00 2.35
N ASP A 34 19.22 -11.20 2.92
CA ASP A 34 18.95 -12.48 2.24
C ASP A 34 17.45 -12.80 2.05
N GLN A 35 16.54 -11.95 2.55
CA GLN A 35 15.10 -12.08 2.36
C GLN A 35 14.57 -11.00 1.40
N PRO A 36 14.58 -11.28 0.08
CA PRO A 36 14.16 -10.31 -0.93
C PRO A 36 12.67 -9.96 -0.79
N GLU A 37 11.87 -10.89 -0.30
CA GLU A 37 10.42 -10.73 -0.10
C GLU A 37 10.04 -10.90 1.37
N MET A 38 9.11 -10.07 1.84
CA MET A 38 8.55 -10.18 3.19
C MET A 38 7.06 -9.88 3.18
N LEU A 39 6.32 -10.67 3.95
CA LEU A 39 4.88 -10.56 4.10
C LEU A 39 4.52 -10.13 5.52
N PHE A 40 3.80 -9.02 5.63
CA PHE A 40 3.23 -8.54 6.88
C PHE A 40 1.76 -8.94 6.95
N ARG A 41 1.43 -9.87 7.84
CA ARG A 41 0.04 -10.20 8.15
C ARG A 41 -0.52 -9.16 9.10
N VAL A 42 -1.43 -8.34 8.61
CA VAL A 42 -2.01 -7.22 9.34
C VAL A 42 -3.26 -7.70 10.09
N LYS A 43 -3.36 -7.40 11.39
CA LYS A 43 -4.55 -7.74 12.18
C LYS A 43 -5.63 -6.67 12.04
N GLY A 44 -6.87 -7.01 12.34
CA GLY A 44 -7.96 -6.03 12.39
C GLY A 44 -7.86 -5.07 13.59
N GLU A 45 -7.25 -5.51 14.69
CA GLU A 45 -7.18 -4.79 15.97
C GLU A 45 -5.81 -4.93 16.63
N GLY A 46 -5.45 -3.97 17.50
CA GLY A 46 -4.18 -3.97 18.24
C GLY A 46 -2.93 -3.77 17.37
N VAL A 47 -3.06 -3.17 16.19
CA VAL A 47 -1.93 -2.93 15.28
C VAL A 47 -1.19 -1.66 15.67
N GLU A 48 0.11 -1.78 15.94
CA GLU A 48 1.00 -0.64 16.14
C GLU A 48 1.34 0.00 14.79
N MET A 49 0.46 0.89 14.33
CA MET A 49 0.49 1.44 12.97
C MET A 49 1.79 2.15 12.61
N ALA A 50 2.37 2.91 13.53
CA ALA A 50 3.63 3.62 13.32
C ALA A 50 4.79 2.65 13.06
N LYS A 51 4.86 1.55 13.80
CA LYS A 51 5.89 0.52 13.66
C LYS A 51 5.73 -0.28 12.37
N LEU A 52 4.50 -0.65 12.02
CA LEU A 52 4.20 -1.31 10.75
C LEU A 52 4.62 -0.42 9.57
N ALA A 53 4.19 0.84 9.55
CA ALA A 53 4.55 1.79 8.51
C ALA A 53 6.07 2.05 8.46
N GLY A 54 6.74 2.16 9.60
CA GLY A 54 8.20 2.33 9.66
C GLY A 54 8.95 1.14 9.07
N GLY A 55 8.52 -0.08 9.37
CA GLY A 55 9.08 -1.29 8.77
C GLY A 55 8.90 -1.35 7.25
N VAL A 56 7.70 -1.01 6.76
CA VAL A 56 7.42 -0.94 5.31
C VAL A 56 8.23 0.15 4.62
N TYR A 57 8.35 1.32 5.25
CA TYR A 57 9.16 2.43 4.77
C TYR A 57 10.62 2.00 4.57
N LEU A 58 11.24 1.41 5.61
CA LEU A 58 12.65 0.99 5.57
C LEU A 58 12.91 -0.10 4.54
N ARG A 59 11.99 -1.07 4.39
CA ARG A 59 12.12 -2.10 3.35
C ARG A 59 11.98 -1.50 1.95
N THR A 60 11.05 -0.56 1.77
CA THR A 60 10.88 0.12 0.49
C THR A 60 12.12 0.93 0.13
N GLU A 61 12.71 1.65 1.10
CA GLU A 61 13.97 2.38 0.93
C GLU A 61 15.12 1.46 0.51
N ARG A 62 15.17 0.23 1.05
CA ARG A 62 16.14 -0.81 0.66
C ARG A 62 15.78 -1.56 -0.63
N ARG A 63 14.76 -1.13 -1.37
CA ARG A 63 14.24 -1.76 -2.59
C ARG A 63 13.86 -3.24 -2.39
N GLN A 64 13.44 -3.59 -1.17
CA GLN A 64 13.02 -4.94 -0.83
C GLN A 64 11.52 -5.11 -1.11
N VAL A 65 11.16 -6.26 -1.69
CA VAL A 65 9.77 -6.58 -1.97
C VAL A 65 9.03 -6.78 -0.64
N THR A 66 7.89 -6.09 -0.52
CA THR A 66 7.11 -6.05 0.70
C THR A 66 5.62 -6.22 0.37
N PHE A 67 4.97 -7.15 1.05
CA PHE A 67 3.54 -7.40 0.93
C PHE A 67 2.83 -7.10 2.25
N LEU A 68 1.69 -6.45 2.19
CA LEU A 68 0.74 -6.31 3.31
C LEU A 68 -0.43 -7.24 3.07
N GLU A 69 -0.60 -8.25 3.90
CA GLU A 69 -1.70 -9.21 3.81
C GLU A 69 -2.79 -8.84 4.81
N GLY A 70 -3.98 -8.56 4.27
CA GLY A 70 -5.15 -8.26 5.06
C GLY A 70 -6.25 -9.31 4.91
N MET A 71 -6.68 -9.88 6.04
CA MET A 71 -7.81 -10.82 6.09
C MET A 71 -9.01 -10.15 6.75
N GLY A 72 -10.00 -9.79 5.94
CA GLY A 72 -11.22 -9.09 6.36
C GLY A 72 -11.11 -7.56 6.34
N PRO A 73 -12.25 -6.84 6.43
CA PRO A 73 -12.32 -5.41 6.12
C PRO A 73 -11.44 -4.52 7.00
N LYS A 74 -11.45 -4.73 8.32
CA LYS A 74 -10.62 -3.93 9.27
C LYS A 74 -9.12 -4.10 9.00
N SER A 75 -8.70 -5.31 8.66
CA SER A 75 -7.30 -5.62 8.37
C SER A 75 -6.85 -4.97 7.06
N ILE A 76 -7.71 -5.00 6.03
CA ILE A 76 -7.48 -4.30 4.75
C ILE A 76 -7.37 -2.78 4.97
N ASP A 77 -8.27 -2.18 5.76
CA ASP A 77 -8.21 -0.77 6.13
C ASP A 77 -6.89 -0.41 6.85
N ASN A 78 -6.43 -1.26 7.77
CA ASN A 78 -5.12 -1.09 8.41
C ASN A 78 -3.96 -1.18 7.41
N CYS A 79 -4.02 -2.05 6.40
CA CYS A 79 -3.01 -2.08 5.33
C CYS A 79 -2.95 -0.72 4.59
N LEU A 80 -4.10 -0.15 4.25
CA LEU A 80 -4.19 1.14 3.56
C LEU A 80 -3.67 2.29 4.44
N LYS A 81 -4.05 2.31 5.72
CA LYS A 81 -3.53 3.28 6.70
C LYS A 81 -2.01 3.20 6.83
N ALA A 82 -1.43 2.00 6.79
CA ALA A 82 0.02 1.83 6.84
C ALA A 82 0.70 2.46 5.61
N VAL A 83 0.15 2.23 4.41
CA VAL A 83 0.62 2.86 3.16
C VAL A 83 0.54 4.39 3.25
N MET A 84 -0.55 4.94 3.78
CA MET A 84 -0.70 6.39 3.98
C MET A 84 0.36 6.94 4.93
N LEU A 85 0.65 6.24 6.03
CA LEU A 85 1.69 6.64 6.97
C LEU A 85 3.10 6.56 6.36
N VAL A 86 3.38 5.54 5.54
CA VAL A 86 4.66 5.46 4.80
C VAL A 86 4.86 6.68 3.91
N ASN A 87 3.80 7.13 3.23
CA ASN A 87 3.83 8.34 2.42
C ASN A 87 4.14 9.59 3.26
N LYS A 88 3.52 9.71 4.45
CA LYS A 88 3.84 10.80 5.39
C LYS A 88 5.29 10.74 5.88
N PHE A 89 5.84 9.56 6.14
CA PHE A 89 7.26 9.40 6.52
C PHE A 89 8.20 9.80 5.37
N ALA A 90 7.86 9.43 4.13
CA ALA A 90 8.65 9.81 2.97
C ALA A 90 8.62 11.33 2.73
N GLU A 91 7.45 11.96 2.91
CA GLU A 91 7.29 13.41 2.86
C GLU A 91 8.07 14.11 3.97
N ALA A 92 7.92 13.66 5.22
CA ALA A 92 8.65 14.23 6.35
C ALA A 92 10.17 14.11 6.19
N LYS A 93 10.69 12.99 5.65
CA LYS A 93 12.13 12.84 5.41
C LYS A 93 12.65 13.73 4.28
N ARG A 94 11.81 14.08 3.30
CA ARG A 94 12.18 15.03 2.24
C ARG A 94 12.09 16.49 2.67
N ASN A 95 11.08 16.82 3.46
CA ASN A 95 10.84 18.19 3.94
C ASN A 95 11.71 18.52 5.16
N GLY A 96 12.18 17.52 5.89
CA GLY A 96 13.03 17.68 7.06
C GLY A 96 14.51 17.86 6.71
N GLU A 97 15.13 18.86 7.33
CA GLU A 97 16.56 19.21 7.36
C GLU A 97 17.48 18.13 7.98
N SER A 98 17.14 16.85 7.82
CA SER A 98 17.98 15.75 8.28
C SER A 98 19.08 15.51 7.25
N ALA A 99 20.34 15.59 7.68
CA ALA A 99 21.56 15.36 6.89
C ALA A 99 21.73 13.95 6.28
N GLY A 100 20.62 13.21 6.08
CA GLY A 100 20.58 11.91 5.43
C GLY A 100 20.10 12.02 3.99
N GLU A 101 20.53 11.06 3.16
CA GLU A 101 20.07 10.95 1.78
C GLU A 101 18.53 10.86 1.72
N ALA A 102 17.95 11.64 0.78
CA ALA A 102 16.55 11.56 0.45
C ALA A 102 16.20 10.11 0.02
N PRO A 103 14.99 9.60 0.35
CA PRO A 103 14.59 8.28 -0.11
C PRO A 103 14.54 8.25 -1.64
N TRP A 104 14.92 7.12 -2.24
CA TRP A 104 14.88 6.95 -3.70
C TRP A 104 13.47 7.08 -4.30
N PHE A 105 12.42 7.07 -3.48
CA PHE A 105 11.03 7.17 -3.88
C PHE A 105 10.38 8.44 -3.30
N HIS A 106 9.51 9.07 -4.08
CA HIS A 106 8.69 10.19 -3.64
C HIS A 106 7.45 9.73 -2.85
N ARG A 107 6.89 8.59 -3.23
CA ARG A 107 5.72 8.02 -2.56
C ARG A 107 5.75 6.52 -2.73
N VAL A 108 4.94 5.82 -1.94
CA VAL A 108 4.62 4.42 -2.14
C VAL A 108 3.21 4.30 -2.70
N GLY A 109 3.08 3.44 -3.70
CA GLY A 109 1.82 2.89 -4.16
C GLY A 109 1.65 1.45 -3.67
N PHE A 110 0.53 0.84 -4.03
CA PHE A 110 0.31 -0.57 -3.79
C PHE A 110 -0.40 -1.23 -4.98
N VAL A 111 -0.14 -2.52 -5.19
CA VAL A 111 -0.83 -3.35 -6.16
C VAL A 111 -1.61 -4.42 -5.39
N PRO A 112 -2.94 -4.33 -5.31
CA PRO A 112 -3.75 -5.35 -4.64
C PRO A 112 -3.76 -6.64 -5.46
N GLN A 113 -3.65 -7.77 -4.77
CA GLN A 113 -3.74 -9.11 -5.34
C GLN A 113 -4.73 -9.92 -4.49
N LEU A 114 -5.77 -10.44 -5.12
CA LEU A 114 -6.66 -11.40 -4.46
C LEU A 114 -5.94 -12.75 -4.39
N ARG A 115 -5.79 -13.28 -3.17
CA ARG A 115 -5.19 -14.58 -2.92
C ARG A 115 -6.25 -15.53 -2.37
N LYS A 116 -6.11 -16.81 -2.72
CA LYS A 116 -6.98 -17.89 -2.28
C LYS A 116 -6.13 -19.06 -1.80
N ARG A 117 -6.55 -19.68 -0.70
CA ARG A 117 -6.09 -21.01 -0.26
C ARG A 117 -7.29 -21.75 0.29
N ASP A 118 -7.55 -22.91 -0.29
CA ASP A 118 -8.71 -23.73 0.00
C ASP A 118 -10.02 -22.92 -0.17
N THR A 119 -10.75 -22.69 0.91
CA THR A 119 -11.98 -21.89 0.95
C THR A 119 -11.77 -20.44 1.41
N THR A 120 -10.54 -20.08 1.78
CA THR A 120 -10.23 -18.77 2.37
C THR A 120 -9.66 -17.81 1.34
N TYR A 121 -10.17 -16.58 1.34
CA TYR A 121 -9.71 -15.49 0.49
C TYR A 121 -9.08 -14.38 1.35
N TRP A 122 -8.01 -13.76 0.85
CA TRP A 122 -7.44 -12.56 1.46
C TRP A 122 -6.85 -11.63 0.40
N ILE A 123 -6.65 -10.37 0.77
CA ILE A 123 -5.99 -9.38 -0.08
C ILE A 123 -4.52 -9.32 0.31
N SER A 124 -3.63 -9.49 -0.66
CA SER A 124 -2.21 -9.25 -0.54
C SER A 124 -1.85 -7.99 -1.34
N MET A 125 -1.31 -6.97 -0.68
CA MET A 125 -0.96 -5.69 -1.31
C MET A 125 0.55 -5.61 -1.45
N LYS A 126 1.05 -5.69 -2.69
CA LYS A 126 2.47 -5.43 -2.96
C LYS A 126 2.73 -3.93 -2.86
N VAL A 127 3.60 -3.51 -1.95
CA VAL A 127 4.01 -2.10 -1.81
C VAL A 127 5.10 -1.78 -2.82
N VAL A 128 4.97 -0.66 -3.52
CA VAL A 128 5.91 -0.23 -4.57
C VAL A 128 6.34 1.21 -4.36
N GLY A 129 7.65 1.48 -4.39
CA GLY A 129 8.16 2.84 -4.39
C GLY A 129 7.97 3.49 -5.76
N LEU A 130 7.50 4.73 -5.78
CA LEU A 130 7.23 5.54 -6.97
C LEU A 130 8.17 6.74 -6.97
N GLN A 131 8.96 6.89 -8.03
CA GLN A 131 9.97 7.94 -8.17
C GLN A 131 9.38 9.31 -8.52
N LYS A 132 8.16 9.38 -9.05
CA LYS A 132 7.55 10.66 -9.39
C LYS A 132 6.76 11.22 -8.20
N PRO A 133 6.85 12.53 -7.91
CA PRO A 133 6.04 13.16 -6.88
C PRO A 133 4.55 12.94 -7.16
N TYR A 134 3.75 12.93 -6.08
CA TYR A 134 2.31 13.13 -6.25
C TYR A 134 2.10 14.57 -6.70
N THR A 135 1.73 14.75 -7.96
CA THR A 135 1.14 15.99 -8.45
C THR A 135 -0.38 15.83 -8.25
N PRO A 136 -0.98 16.45 -7.21
CA PRO A 136 -2.43 16.59 -7.18
C PRO A 136 -2.78 17.36 -8.43
N TYR A 137 -3.51 16.72 -9.35
CA TYR A 137 -4.09 17.49 -10.44
C TYR A 137 -5.11 18.43 -9.80
N PRO A 138 -5.09 19.74 -10.06
CA PRO A 138 -6.25 20.58 -9.77
C PRO A 138 -7.37 19.92 -10.55
N ALA A 139 -8.33 19.28 -9.87
CA ALA A 139 -9.37 18.56 -10.55
C ALA A 139 -10.09 19.57 -11.49
N PRO A 140 -9.92 19.52 -12.83
CA PRO A 140 -11.02 20.00 -13.66
C PRO A 140 -12.24 19.20 -13.20
N GLU A 141 -13.45 19.76 -13.29
CA GLU A 141 -14.70 19.07 -12.91
C GLU A 141 -14.62 17.59 -13.30
N GLN A 142 -14.25 16.73 -12.33
CA GLN A 142 -14.00 15.32 -12.64
C GLN A 142 -15.35 14.78 -13.04
N ASP A 143 -15.44 14.05 -14.15
CA ASP A 143 -16.67 13.37 -14.53
C ASP A 143 -17.06 12.40 -13.40
N ARG A 144 -18.00 12.86 -12.57
CA ARG A 144 -18.44 12.11 -11.39
C ARG A 144 -19.48 11.10 -11.85
N LEU A 145 -19.13 9.82 -11.75
CA LEU A 145 -20.06 8.73 -12.00
C LEU A 145 -21.02 8.65 -10.81
N ARG A 146 -22.20 9.28 -10.94
CA ARG A 146 -23.24 9.24 -9.91
C ARG A 146 -23.99 7.91 -9.98
N VAL A 147 -24.07 7.22 -8.84
CA VAL A 147 -24.73 5.92 -8.71
C VAL A 147 -26.02 6.11 -7.94
N GLY A 148 -27.14 5.85 -8.60
CA GLY A 148 -28.45 5.71 -7.99
C GLY A 148 -28.79 4.24 -7.72
N ARG A 149 -29.90 4.01 -7.02
CA ARG A 149 -30.41 2.67 -6.68
C ARG A 149 -30.67 1.80 -7.91
N ASP A 150 -31.05 2.41 -9.03
CA ASP A 150 -31.44 1.71 -10.26
C ASP A 150 -30.33 1.75 -11.33
N THR A 151 -29.10 2.12 -10.95
CA THR A 151 -27.98 2.16 -11.89
C THR A 151 -27.57 0.74 -12.29
N PRO A 152 -27.62 0.38 -13.59
CA PRO A 152 -27.21 -0.95 -14.04
C PRO A 152 -25.72 -1.18 -13.81
N ILE A 153 -25.36 -2.36 -13.29
CA ILE A 153 -23.98 -2.71 -12.93
C ILE A 153 -23.10 -2.70 -14.19
N GLU A 154 -23.61 -3.19 -15.30
CA GLU A 154 -22.89 -3.32 -16.58
C GLU A 154 -22.53 -1.93 -17.13
N LYS A 155 -23.47 -0.99 -17.07
CA LYS A 155 -23.23 0.40 -17.51
C LYS A 155 -22.21 1.10 -16.63
N LEU A 156 -22.31 0.93 -15.31
CA LEU A 156 -21.36 1.54 -14.39
C LEU A 156 -19.97 0.92 -14.52
N ALA A 157 -19.87 -0.40 -14.68
CA ALA A 157 -18.61 -1.09 -14.91
C ALA A 157 -17.95 -0.63 -16.22
N ALA A 158 -18.71 -0.50 -17.31
CA ALA A 158 -18.22 0.01 -18.59
C ALA A 158 -17.71 1.46 -18.48
N ALA A 159 -18.43 2.33 -17.77
CA ALA A 159 -18.01 3.71 -17.54
C ALA A 159 -16.71 3.78 -16.71
N VAL A 160 -16.62 3.01 -15.62
CA VAL A 160 -15.41 2.90 -14.80
C VAL A 160 -14.22 2.38 -15.62
N ASN A 161 -14.45 1.35 -16.45
CA ASN A 161 -13.41 0.80 -17.34
C ASN A 161 -12.93 1.85 -18.34
N THR A 162 -13.87 2.56 -18.98
CA THR A 162 -13.57 3.63 -19.94
C THR A 162 -12.70 4.70 -19.30
N CYS A 163 -13.06 5.21 -18.12
CA CYS A 163 -12.23 6.18 -17.39
C CYS A 163 -10.84 5.63 -17.05
N TRP A 164 -10.71 4.35 -16.67
CA TRP A 164 -9.41 3.74 -16.44
C TRP A 164 -8.59 3.54 -17.72
N MET A 165 -9.22 3.20 -18.84
CA MET A 165 -8.55 3.08 -20.13
C MET A 165 -8.00 4.42 -20.60
N HIS A 166 -8.81 5.47 -20.54
CA HIS A 166 -8.37 6.85 -20.78
C HIS A 166 -7.20 7.21 -19.85
N ARG A 167 -7.29 6.87 -18.55
CA ARG A 167 -6.16 7.05 -17.61
C ARG A 167 -4.89 6.36 -18.05
N CYS A 168 -4.99 5.10 -18.47
CA CYS A 168 -3.85 4.31 -18.92
C CYS A 168 -3.25 4.87 -20.23
N ALA A 169 -4.08 5.44 -21.10
CA ALA A 169 -3.65 6.15 -22.32
C ALA A 169 -2.98 7.51 -22.03
N GLY A 170 -2.88 7.91 -20.76
CA GLY A 170 -2.31 9.20 -20.35
C GLY A 170 -3.32 10.35 -20.35
N GLU A 171 -4.59 10.07 -20.63
CA GLU A 171 -5.67 11.03 -20.52
C GLU A 171 -6.08 11.25 -19.06
N ARG A 172 -6.65 12.42 -18.78
CA ARG A 172 -6.78 12.99 -17.43
C ARG A 172 -8.10 12.59 -16.75
N SER A 173 -8.51 11.32 -16.81
CA SER A 173 -9.77 10.85 -16.21
C SER A 173 -9.51 9.85 -15.08
N GLU A 174 -9.72 10.24 -13.83
CA GLU A 174 -9.86 9.27 -12.74
C GLU A 174 -11.36 8.98 -12.54
N PRO A 175 -11.82 7.72 -12.53
CA PRO A 175 -13.23 7.44 -12.26
C PRO A 175 -13.56 7.80 -10.81
N LEU A 176 -14.30 8.90 -10.60
CA LEU A 176 -14.84 9.26 -9.30
C LEU A 176 -16.28 8.74 -9.19
N VAL A 177 -16.46 7.64 -8.47
CA VAL A 177 -17.79 7.05 -8.27
C VAL A 177 -18.43 7.63 -7.00
N CYS A 178 -19.54 8.35 -7.17
CA CYS A 178 -20.30 8.96 -6.07
C CYS A 178 -21.60 8.19 -5.86
N ALA A 179 -21.75 7.55 -4.70
CA ALA A 179 -22.94 6.80 -4.33
C ALA A 179 -23.53 7.33 -3.03
N MET A 180 -24.86 7.47 -2.97
CA MET A 180 -25.58 7.83 -1.75
C MET A 180 -26.57 6.72 -1.40
N GLY A 181 -26.52 6.28 -0.14
CA GLY A 181 -27.35 5.20 0.38
C GLY A 181 -26.74 3.80 0.18
N PRO A 182 -27.13 2.82 1.02
CA PRO A 182 -26.47 1.52 1.10
C PRO A 182 -26.57 0.69 -0.19
N GLN A 183 -27.71 0.78 -0.89
CA GLN A 183 -27.93 0.05 -2.15
C GLN A 183 -27.02 0.57 -3.27
N SER A 184 -26.95 1.90 -3.43
CA SER A 184 -26.07 2.57 -4.39
C SER A 184 -24.60 2.27 -4.12
N VAL A 185 -24.18 2.25 -2.85
CA VAL A 185 -22.81 1.88 -2.46
C VAL A 185 -22.52 0.42 -2.82
N SER A 186 -23.45 -0.50 -2.54
CA SER A 186 -23.30 -1.90 -2.93
C SER A 186 -23.14 -2.07 -4.45
N LEU A 187 -23.93 -1.35 -5.24
CA LEU A 187 -23.84 -1.36 -6.70
C LEU A 187 -22.51 -0.79 -7.20
N ALA A 188 -22.04 0.31 -6.63
CA ALA A 188 -20.74 0.90 -6.95
C ALA A 188 -19.61 -0.12 -6.74
N VAL A 189 -19.58 -0.76 -5.57
CA VAL A 189 -18.56 -1.76 -5.24
C VAL A 189 -18.64 -2.98 -6.17
N LYS A 190 -19.84 -3.49 -6.46
CA LYS A 190 -20.04 -4.61 -7.39
C LYS A 190 -19.55 -4.28 -8.80
N SER A 191 -19.81 -3.06 -9.27
CA SER A 191 -19.42 -2.62 -10.62
C SER A 191 -17.90 -2.45 -10.74
N ILE A 192 -17.27 -1.87 -9.70
CA ILE A 192 -15.80 -1.78 -9.62
C ILE A 192 -15.18 -3.18 -9.58
N ALA A 193 -15.72 -4.08 -8.75
CA ALA A 193 -15.23 -5.45 -8.65
C ALA A 193 -15.38 -6.21 -9.98
N ARG A 194 -16.49 -5.99 -10.69
CA ARG A 194 -16.70 -6.57 -12.02
C ARG A 194 -15.66 -6.06 -13.03
N CYS A 195 -15.44 -4.75 -13.06
CA CYS A 195 -14.42 -4.16 -13.93
C CYS A 195 -13.01 -4.70 -13.63
N LEU A 196 -12.65 -4.86 -12.35
CA LEU A 196 -11.37 -5.47 -11.95
C LEU A 196 -11.26 -6.93 -12.41
N LYS A 197 -12.36 -7.69 -12.33
CA LYS A 197 -12.42 -9.06 -12.82
C LYS A 197 -12.20 -9.09 -14.34
N ASP A 198 -12.94 -8.27 -15.09
CA ASP A 198 -12.86 -8.22 -16.56
C ASP A 198 -11.44 -7.80 -17.03
N MET A 199 -10.74 -6.93 -16.30
CA MET A 199 -9.34 -6.57 -16.59
C MET A 199 -8.31 -7.67 -16.23
N SER A 200 -8.67 -8.58 -15.34
CA SER A 200 -7.78 -9.66 -14.87
C SER A 200 -7.89 -10.95 -15.68
N GLU A 201 -9.02 -11.13 -16.37
CA GLU A 201 -9.19 -12.25 -17.28
C GLU A 201 -8.41 -11.94 -18.57
N PRO A 202 -7.45 -12.79 -18.98
CA PRO A 202 -6.78 -12.60 -20.26
C PRO A 202 -7.87 -12.59 -21.32
N SER A 203 -7.87 -11.56 -22.15
CA SER A 203 -8.78 -11.42 -23.27
C SER A 203 -8.62 -12.64 -24.18
N SER A 204 -9.43 -13.68 -23.97
CA SER A 204 -9.47 -14.92 -24.76
C SER A 204 -10.04 -14.68 -26.17
N GLN A 205 -10.08 -13.43 -26.63
CA GLN A 205 -10.56 -13.00 -27.93
C GLN A 205 -9.74 -11.79 -28.38
N ALA A 206 -8.60 -12.09 -29.01
CA ALA A 206 -7.98 -11.31 -30.07
C ALA A 206 -7.13 -12.27 -30.91
#